data_AF-A0A455UIS1-F1
#
_entry.id   AF-A0A455UIS1-F1
#
_cell.length_a   1.000
_cell.length_b   1.000
_cell.length_c   1.000
_cell.angle_alpha   90.00
_cell.angle_beta   90.00
_cell.angle_gamma   90.00
#
_symmetry.space_group_name_H-M   'P 1'
#
loop_
_entity.id
_entity.type
_entity.pdbx_description
1 polymer ?
#
loop_
_entity_poly.entity_id
_entity_poly.type
_entity_poly.pdbx_seq_one_letter_code
_entity_poly.pdbx_strand_id
1 'polypeptide(L)'
;MDTLRRALEFTVHHGLWLQLEEGHVAHWQGRLLALRHGEGPPLGMVLACRPDDEAAWQLRYFYIDQEWKGSGHGTRLLMAVRRSLSGVPLQTRLPLACHSAIDSLEAAGFTRQYVDAFDVASYEAPAMWDE
;
A
#
# COMPACT_ATOMS: atom_id res chain seq x y z
N MET A 1 -14.24 -11.76 8.97
CA MET A 1 -13.51 -12.21 7.77
C MET A 1 -14.26 -11.83 6.49
N ASP A 2 -15.56 -12.10 6.37
CA ASP A 2 -16.34 -11.82 5.15
C ASP A 2 -16.36 -10.36 4.70
N THR A 3 -16.40 -9.41 5.63
CA THR A 3 -16.47 -7.98 5.32
C THR A 3 -15.23 -7.48 4.59
N LEU A 4 -14.02 -7.86 5.04
CA LEU A 4 -12.77 -7.45 4.39
C LEU A 4 -12.67 -8.07 2.99
N ARG A 5 -12.97 -9.37 2.87
CA ARG A 5 -12.98 -10.05 1.57
C ARG A 5 -13.92 -9.35 0.58
N ARG A 6 -15.16 -9.05 0.98
CA ARG A 6 -16.13 -8.36 0.13
C ARG A 6 -15.67 -6.95 -0.24
N ALA A 7 -15.04 -6.23 0.69
CA ALA A 7 -14.48 -4.90 0.40
C ALA A 7 -13.33 -4.96 -0.63
N LEU A 8 -12.47 -5.98 -0.52
CA LEU A 8 -11.39 -6.20 -1.48
C LEU A 8 -11.93 -6.63 -2.85
N GLU A 9 -12.90 -7.54 -2.90
CA GLU A 9 -13.60 -7.94 -4.13
C GLU A 9 -14.25 -6.73 -4.82
N PHE A 10 -14.98 -5.91 -4.06
CA PHE A 10 -15.55 -4.66 -4.56
C PHE A 10 -14.46 -3.74 -5.15
N THR A 11 -13.34 -3.60 -4.44
CA THR A 11 -12.21 -2.77 -4.90
C THR A 11 -11.62 -3.28 -6.21
N VAL A 12 -11.47 -4.59 -6.35
CA VAL A 12 -10.95 -5.21 -7.58
C VAL A 12 -11.91 -5.01 -8.76
N HIS A 13 -13.22 -5.17 -8.53
CA HIS A 13 -14.21 -5.06 -9.60
C HIS A 13 -14.52 -3.61 -10.03
N HIS A 14 -14.47 -2.66 -9.10
CA HIS A 14 -14.89 -1.28 -9.35
C HIS A 14 -13.75 -0.26 -9.34
N GLY A 15 -12.56 -0.63 -8.87
CA GLY A 15 -11.45 0.32 -8.68
C GLY A 15 -11.74 1.36 -7.61
N LEU A 16 -12.68 1.07 -6.69
CA LEU A 16 -13.16 1.96 -5.64
C LEU A 16 -13.01 1.33 -4.25
N TRP A 17 -12.63 2.14 -3.27
CA TRP A 17 -12.61 1.79 -1.85
C TRP A 17 -13.74 2.50 -1.11
N LEU A 18 -14.51 1.75 -0.31
CA LEU A 18 -15.57 2.29 0.52
C LEU A 18 -14.97 2.77 1.85
N GLN A 19 -14.86 4.09 2.00
CA GLN A 19 -14.31 4.71 3.21
C GLN A 19 -15.45 5.24 4.09
N LEU A 20 -15.44 4.88 5.37
CA LEU A 20 -16.34 5.50 6.34
C LEU A 20 -15.74 6.83 6.82
N GLU A 21 -16.44 7.93 6.59
CA GLU A 21 -16.06 9.29 6.97
C GLU A 21 -17.25 10.00 7.56
N GLU A 22 -17.09 10.61 8.74
CA GLU A 22 -18.12 11.49 9.36
C GLU A 22 -19.56 10.95 9.30
N GLY A 23 -19.73 9.64 9.49
CA GLY A 23 -21.04 8.98 9.47
C GLY A 23 -21.63 8.69 8.09
N HIS A 24 -20.90 8.93 7.00
CA HIS A 24 -21.27 8.57 5.62
C HIS A 24 -20.21 7.68 4.95
N VAL A 25 -20.59 7.04 3.84
CA VAL A 25 -19.66 6.24 3.02
C VAL A 25 -19.17 7.08 1.86
N ALA A 26 -17.89 7.44 1.88
CA ALA A 26 -17.18 8.07 0.78
C ALA A 26 -16.64 7.02 -0.20
N HIS A 27 -16.60 7.38 -1.48
CA HIS A 27 -16.04 6.55 -2.54
C HIS A 27 -14.65 7.05 -2.89
N TRP A 28 -13.65 6.38 -2.38
CA TRP A 28 -12.26 6.65 -2.70
C TRP A 28 -11.83 5.83 -3.91
N GLN A 29 -10.79 6.26 -4.62
CA GLN A 29 -10.13 5.38 -5.56
C GLN A 29 -9.41 4.26 -4.80
N GLY A 30 -9.50 3.04 -5.32
CA GLY A 30 -8.86 1.86 -4.75
C GLY A 30 -8.09 1.07 -5.80
N ARG A 31 -6.92 0.56 -5.42
CA ARG A 31 -6.07 -0.32 -6.22
C ARG A 31 -5.57 -1.47 -5.35
N LEU A 32 -5.83 -2.70 -5.79
CA LEU A 32 -5.21 -3.89 -5.22
C LEU A 32 -4.16 -4.41 -6.20
N LEU A 33 -2.89 -4.31 -5.81
CA LEU A 33 -1.74 -4.69 -6.63
C LEU A 33 -1.11 -5.94 -6.03
N ALA A 34 -0.78 -6.93 -6.86
CA ALA A 34 -0.15 -8.18 -6.42
C ALA A 34 1.22 -8.36 -7.07
N LEU A 35 2.22 -8.77 -6.28
CA LEU A 35 3.51 -9.22 -6.80
C LEU A 35 3.42 -10.70 -7.14
N ARG A 36 3.81 -11.08 -8.34
CA ARG A 36 3.83 -12.47 -8.83
C ARG A 36 5.15 -12.80 -9.50
N HIS A 37 5.52 -14.07 -9.51
CA HIS A 37 6.54 -14.61 -10.41
C HIS A 37 5.86 -15.21 -11.64
N GLY A 38 5.93 -14.50 -12.77
CA GLY A 38 5.17 -14.86 -13.99
C GLY A 38 3.68 -15.01 -13.68
N GLU A 39 3.08 -16.09 -14.18
CA GLU A 39 1.68 -16.46 -13.93
C GLU A 39 1.46 -17.23 -12.61
N GLY A 40 2.47 -17.27 -11.74
CA GLY A 40 2.41 -17.96 -10.46
C GLY A 40 1.45 -17.32 -9.43
N PRO A 41 1.28 -17.97 -8.27
CA PRO A 41 0.50 -17.40 -7.17
C PRO A 41 1.09 -16.05 -6.70
N PRO A 42 0.27 -15.17 -6.10
CA PRO A 42 0.77 -13.91 -5.57
C PRO A 42 1.70 -14.16 -4.38
N LEU A 43 2.91 -13.58 -4.45
CA LEU A 43 3.90 -13.60 -3.37
C LEU A 43 3.57 -12.59 -2.28
N GLY A 44 2.76 -11.60 -2.61
CA GLY A 44 2.37 -10.50 -1.74
C GLY A 44 1.46 -9.53 -2.47
N MET A 45 0.90 -8.58 -1.72
CA MET A 45 -0.01 -7.59 -2.29
C MET A 45 0.03 -6.27 -1.51
N VAL A 46 -0.48 -5.22 -2.15
CA VAL A 46 -0.72 -3.90 -1.58
C VAL A 46 -2.13 -3.44 -1.91
N LEU A 47 -2.85 -2.94 -0.90
CA LEU A 47 -4.04 -2.13 -1.06
C LEU A 47 -3.65 -0.66 -0.96
N ALA A 48 -3.83 0.09 -2.05
CA ALA A 48 -3.64 1.52 -2.12
C ALA A 48 -4.99 2.23 -2.32
N CYS A 49 -5.24 3.28 -1.55
CA CYS A 49 -6.47 4.08 -1.66
C CYS A 49 -6.15 5.58 -1.69
N ARG A 50 -6.94 6.39 -2.39
CA ARG A 50 -6.87 7.86 -2.31
C ARG A 50 -8.26 8.48 -2.44
N PRO A 51 -8.56 9.58 -1.73
CA PRO A 51 -9.88 10.22 -1.79
C PRO A 51 -10.19 10.76 -3.19
N ASP A 52 -9.23 11.41 -3.83
CA ASP A 52 -9.36 12.07 -5.13
C ASP A 52 -8.03 12.08 -5.89
N ASP A 53 -8.00 12.74 -7.05
CA ASP A 53 -6.83 12.80 -7.92
C ASP A 53 -5.71 13.74 -7.43
N GLU A 54 -6.02 14.66 -6.52
CA GLU A 54 -5.04 15.62 -5.97
C GLU A 54 -4.31 15.05 -4.74
N ALA A 55 -4.91 14.06 -4.09
CA ALA A 55 -4.35 13.40 -2.92
C ALA A 55 -3.29 12.33 -3.24
N ALA A 56 -2.32 12.19 -2.32
CA ALA A 56 -1.37 11.09 -2.32
C ALA A 56 -2.07 9.72 -2.17
N TRP A 57 -1.51 8.69 -2.77
CA TRP A 57 -1.95 7.31 -2.55
C TRP A 57 -1.58 6.84 -1.15
N GLN A 58 -2.55 6.34 -0.40
CA GLN A 58 -2.35 5.73 0.91
C GLN A 58 -2.19 4.22 0.77
N LEU A 59 -1.01 3.69 1.06
CA LEU A 59 -0.80 2.25 1.18
C LEU A 59 -1.33 1.80 2.55
N ARG A 60 -2.55 1.27 2.55
CA ARG A 60 -3.30 0.92 3.77
C ARG A 60 -2.99 -0.48 4.28
N TYR A 61 -2.65 -1.38 3.37
CA TYR A 61 -2.25 -2.72 3.71
C TYR A 61 -1.20 -3.21 2.72
N PHE A 62 -0.17 -3.87 3.20
CA PHE A 62 0.74 -4.63 2.36
C PHE A 62 1.32 -5.80 3.12
N TYR A 63 1.61 -6.88 2.40
CA TYR A 63 2.29 -8.04 2.98
C TYR A 63 3.03 -8.83 1.90
N ILE A 64 3.95 -9.67 2.39
CA ILE A 64 4.57 -10.76 1.65
C ILE A 64 4.17 -12.06 2.36
N ASP A 65 3.78 -13.07 1.59
CA ASP A 65 3.43 -14.39 2.14
C ASP A 65 4.63 -14.95 2.92
N GLN A 66 4.33 -15.70 3.99
CA GLN A 66 5.31 -16.12 4.98
C GLN A 66 6.47 -16.90 4.37
N GLU A 67 6.19 -17.75 3.38
CA GLU A 67 7.21 -18.56 2.69
C GLU A 67 8.21 -17.71 1.86
N TRP A 68 7.85 -16.47 1.51
CA TRP A 68 8.65 -15.58 0.67
C TRP A 68 9.30 -14.41 1.44
N LYS A 69 9.13 -14.36 2.76
CA LYS A 69 9.72 -13.31 3.62
C LYS A 69 11.24 -13.45 3.72
N GLY A 70 11.93 -12.32 3.87
CA GLY A 70 13.38 -12.28 4.08
C GLY A 70 14.24 -12.29 2.80
N SER A 71 13.64 -12.35 1.61
CA SER A 71 14.37 -12.39 0.33
C SER A 71 14.23 -11.11 -0.52
N GLY A 72 13.93 -9.97 0.09
CA GLY A 72 13.80 -8.68 -0.61
C GLY A 72 12.50 -8.50 -1.41
N HIS A 73 11.56 -9.45 -1.36
CA HIS A 73 10.27 -9.35 -2.05
C HIS A 73 9.44 -8.14 -1.59
N GLY A 74 9.55 -7.73 -0.32
CA GLY A 74 8.87 -6.54 0.21
C GLY A 74 9.30 -5.26 -0.50
N THR A 75 10.61 -5.04 -0.59
CA THR A 75 11.19 -3.92 -1.36
C THR A 75 10.78 -3.97 -2.83
N ARG A 76 10.85 -5.15 -3.48
CA ARG A 76 10.45 -5.31 -4.88
C ARG A 76 8.97 -5.00 -5.11
N LEU A 77 8.09 -5.45 -4.21
CA LEU A 77 6.66 -5.13 -4.23
C LEU A 77 6.46 -3.61 -4.15
N LEU A 78 7.06 -2.94 -3.17
CA LEU A 78 6.89 -1.50 -2.96
C LEU A 78 7.46 -0.66 -4.12
N MET A 79 8.62 -1.05 -4.67
CA MET A 79 9.15 -0.41 -5.88
C MET A 79 8.24 -0.61 -7.11
N ALA A 80 7.64 -1.80 -7.26
CA ALA A 80 6.68 -2.04 -8.33
C ALA A 80 5.42 -1.19 -8.15
N VAL A 81 4.89 -1.06 -6.93
CA VAL A 81 3.76 -0.19 -6.61
C VAL A 81 4.06 1.27 -6.96
N ARG A 82 5.26 1.77 -6.61
CA ARG A 82 5.67 3.13 -6.97
C ARG A 82 5.61 3.37 -8.48
N ARG A 83 6.02 2.39 -9.30
CA ARG A 83 5.94 2.49 -10.76
C ARG A 83 4.49 2.38 -11.26
N SER A 84 3.70 1.45 -10.72
CA SER A 84 2.30 1.27 -11.12
C SER A 84 1.40 2.46 -10.79
N LEU A 85 1.76 3.25 -9.77
CA LEU A 85 1.03 4.43 -9.32
C LEU A 85 1.84 5.71 -9.59
N SER A 86 2.51 5.76 -10.74
CA SER A 86 3.31 6.90 -11.19
C SER A 86 2.50 8.21 -11.22
N GLY A 87 3.22 9.33 -11.16
CA GLY A 87 2.68 10.69 -11.18
C GLY A 87 2.13 11.20 -9.85
N VAL A 88 2.05 10.37 -8.80
CA VAL A 88 1.45 10.75 -7.50
C VAL A 88 2.31 10.26 -6.34
N PRO A 89 2.50 11.06 -5.26
CA PRO A 89 3.20 10.61 -4.07
C PRO A 89 2.51 9.43 -3.38
N LEU A 90 3.28 8.60 -2.68
CA LEU A 90 2.75 7.51 -1.86
C LEU A 90 2.99 7.78 -0.38
N GLN A 91 2.01 7.46 0.45
CA GLN A 91 2.09 7.57 1.90
C GLN A 91 1.67 6.26 2.57
N THR A 92 2.27 5.94 3.71
CA THR A 92 1.85 4.80 4.53
C THR A 92 2.11 5.04 6.01
N ARG A 93 1.36 4.34 6.85
CA ARG A 93 1.49 4.39 8.31
C ARG A 93 1.54 2.97 8.85
N LEU A 94 2.52 2.70 9.71
CA LEU A 94 2.68 1.39 10.33
C LEU A 94 3.35 1.50 11.71
N PRO A 95 3.02 0.60 12.65
CA PRO A 95 3.68 0.54 13.95
C PRO A 95 5.19 0.33 13.82
N LEU A 96 5.97 0.94 14.71
CA LEU A 96 7.43 0.75 14.77
C LEU A 96 7.84 -0.72 14.99
N ALA A 97 6.95 -1.53 15.58
CA ALA A 97 7.17 -2.97 15.75
C ALA A 97 7.27 -3.74 14.42
N CYS A 98 6.82 -3.16 13.30
CA CYS A 98 6.86 -3.78 11.97
C CYS A 98 8.23 -3.62 11.29
N HIS A 99 9.32 -3.98 11.97
CA HIS A 99 10.70 -3.79 11.54
C HIS A 99 10.97 -4.19 10.08
N SER A 100 10.57 -5.40 9.66
CA SER A 100 10.83 -5.88 8.30
C SER A 100 10.06 -5.11 7.21
N ALA A 101 8.89 -4.57 7.54
CA ALA A 101 8.13 -3.71 6.65
C ALA A 101 8.78 -2.33 6.54
N ILE A 102 9.32 -1.80 7.65
CA ILE A 102 10.09 -0.55 7.68
C ILE A 102 11.34 -0.66 6.82
N ASP A 103 12.14 -1.71 7.00
CA ASP A 103 13.35 -1.94 6.18
C ASP A 103 12.99 -2.00 4.68
N SER A 104 11.87 -2.65 4.36
CA SER A 104 11.38 -2.75 2.98
C SER A 104 10.96 -1.39 2.40
N LEU A 105 10.32 -0.52 3.20
CA LEU A 105 9.93 0.83 2.83
C LEU A 105 11.14 1.71 2.58
N GLU A 106 12.07 1.74 3.52
CA GLU A 106 13.29 2.56 3.42
C GLU A 106 14.12 2.13 2.22
N ALA A 107 14.30 0.82 2.00
CA ALA A 107 14.97 0.29 0.81
C ALA A 107 14.22 0.57 -0.50
N ALA A 108 12.89 0.75 -0.46
CA ALA A 108 12.08 1.14 -1.62
C ALA A 108 12.05 2.65 -1.87
N GLY A 109 12.77 3.45 -1.07
CA GLY A 109 12.90 4.89 -1.21
C GLY A 109 11.81 5.69 -0.51
N PHE A 110 11.10 5.10 0.45
CA PHE A 110 10.25 5.85 1.37
C PHE A 110 11.11 6.48 2.47
N THR A 111 10.76 7.69 2.88
CA THR A 111 11.40 8.41 3.98
C THR A 111 10.43 8.57 5.14
N ARG A 112 10.93 8.37 6.36
CA ARG A 112 10.15 8.56 7.59
C ARG A 112 9.89 10.05 7.80
N GLN A 113 8.64 10.41 8.03
CA GLN A 113 8.22 11.79 8.26
C GLN A 113 8.08 12.10 9.75
N TYR A 114 7.27 11.31 10.46
CA TYR A 114 6.93 11.55 11.87
C TYR A 114 6.48 10.25 12.55
N VAL A 115 6.69 10.16 13.86
CA VAL A 115 6.20 9.07 14.72
C VAL A 115 5.21 9.66 15.73
N ASP A 116 4.01 9.08 15.79
CA ASP A 116 2.98 9.53 16.72
C ASP A 116 3.16 8.99 18.15
N ALA A 117 2.34 9.48 19.08
CA ALA A 117 2.38 9.06 20.48
C ALA A 117 2.02 7.59 20.72
N PHE A 118 1.58 6.86 19.68
CA PHE A 118 1.25 5.44 19.71
C PHE A 118 2.30 4.58 19.00
N ASP A 119 3.50 5.11 18.80
CA ASP A 119 4.61 4.45 18.09
C ASP A 119 4.23 4.02 16.65
N VAL A 120 3.36 4.79 15.99
CA VAL A 120 3.05 4.60 14.56
C VAL A 120 3.84 5.61 13.74
N ALA A 121 4.68 5.11 12.85
CA ALA A 121 5.49 5.92 11.95
C ALA A 121 4.78 6.16 10.63
N SER A 122 4.82 7.41 10.17
CA SER A 122 4.37 7.85 8.85
C SER A 122 5.55 7.90 7.89
N TYR A 123 5.37 7.33 6.70
CA TYR A 123 6.37 7.30 5.63
C TYR A 123 5.78 7.88 4.35
N GLU A 124 6.65 8.52 3.57
CA GLU A 124 6.29 9.08 2.27
C GLU A 124 7.34 8.69 1.22
N ALA A 125 6.89 8.41 0.00
CA ALA A 125 7.74 8.37 -1.17
C ALA A 125 7.26 9.43 -2.18
N PRO A 126 8.18 10.22 -2.76
CA PRO A 126 7.81 11.21 -3.77
C PRO A 126 7.27 10.52 -5.03
N ALA A 127 6.47 11.27 -5.79
CA ALA A 127 5.98 10.85 -7.10
C ALA A 127 7.15 10.43 -8.01
N MET A 128 6.97 9.32 -8.71
CA MET A 128 7.85 8.94 -9.82
C MET A 128 7.14 9.24 -11.12
N TRP A 129 7.86 9.82 -12.08
CA TRP A 129 7.35 10.05 -13.42
C TRP A 129 7.87 8.92 -14.31
N ASP A 130 7.00 8.37 -15.16
CA ASP A 130 7.45 7.42 -16.17
C ASP A 130 8.40 8.16 -17.13
N GLU A 131 9.62 7.63 -17.30
CA GLU A 131 10.56 8.07 -18.35
C GLU A 131 10.12 7.59 -19.73
#